data_AF-A0AAU3VIF7-F1
#
_entry.id   AF-A0AAU3VIF7-F1
#
_cell.length_a   1.000
_cell.length_b   1.000
_cell.length_c   1.000
_cell.angle_alpha   90.00
_cell.angle_beta   90.00
_cell.angle_gamma   90.00
#
_symmetry.space_group_name_H-M   'P 1'
#
loop_
_entity.id
_entity.type
_entity.pdbx_description
1 polymer ?
#
loop_
_entity_poly.entity_id
_entity_poly.type
_entity_poly.pdbx_seq_one_letter_code
_entity_poly.pdbx_strand_id
1 'polypeptide(L)'
;MRTSTISTGRTVAVSIAAILATGCGEGAGTSAPTAASAPTAPSSPDAVPFGQKTVLRDLREAVAAAGLTVSTVEAGLGVPQENLVRADTDKERRAAALVTRLTPCAVSWSPPQEHFSPDGAGPADTRRQLGVVLSALAQRGWKETRPSEEAPLGDDGTYFMASHEKEGWFLNARHAQASALDRVTVVATEEACFDRLTDEEKALVED
;
A
#
# COMPACT_ATOMS: atom_id res chain seq x y z
N MET A 1 45.11 19.78 -2.43
CA MET A 1 45.31 18.38 -2.01
C MET A 1 43.92 17.73 -1.93
N ARG A 2 43.68 16.70 -2.75
CA ARG A 2 42.46 15.86 -2.94
C ARG A 2 41.18 16.56 -3.49
N THR A 3 40.92 16.64 -4.82
CA THR A 3 40.26 15.71 -5.79
C THR A 3 38.85 15.23 -5.36
N SER A 4 37.73 15.77 -5.88
CA SER A 4 37.05 15.60 -7.20
C SER A 4 36.34 14.26 -7.41
N THR A 5 35.00 14.28 -7.61
CA THR A 5 34.33 13.72 -8.82
C THR A 5 32.84 14.12 -8.94
N ILE A 6 32.47 14.59 -10.14
CA ILE A 6 31.12 14.71 -10.70
C ILE A 6 30.94 13.55 -11.70
N SER A 7 29.74 12.99 -11.85
CA SER A 7 29.26 12.21 -13.00
C SER A 7 27.75 11.99 -12.81
N THR A 8 26.78 12.53 -13.57
CA THR A 8 26.44 12.47 -15.01
C THR A 8 26.03 11.08 -15.53
N GLY A 9 24.73 10.80 -15.42
CA GLY A 9 23.86 10.26 -16.50
C GLY A 9 23.94 8.78 -16.88
N ARG A 10 22.77 8.14 -17.05
CA ARG A 10 22.27 7.70 -18.36
C ARG A 10 20.91 6.99 -18.29
N THR A 11 19.96 7.56 -19.02
CA THR A 11 18.83 6.89 -19.66
C THR A 11 19.32 5.78 -20.60
N VAL A 12 18.65 4.63 -20.60
CA VAL A 12 18.75 3.66 -21.70
C VAL A 12 17.35 3.19 -22.07
N ALA A 13 16.90 3.67 -23.23
CA ALA A 13 15.78 3.13 -23.98
C ALA A 13 16.18 1.77 -24.57
N VAL A 14 15.31 0.77 -24.48
CA VAL A 14 15.49 -0.51 -25.16
C VAL A 14 14.61 -0.52 -26.40
N SER A 15 15.25 -0.55 -27.57
CA SER A 15 14.63 -0.85 -28.84
C SER A 15 15.66 -1.56 -29.68
N ILE A 16 15.47 -2.85 -29.99
CA ILE A 16 16.10 -3.45 -31.16
C ILE A 16 15.10 -4.40 -31.82
N ALA A 17 14.71 -4.00 -33.03
CA ALA A 17 14.07 -4.80 -34.04
C ALA A 17 15.11 -5.67 -34.78
N ALA A 18 14.72 -6.93 -35.00
CA ALA A 18 14.68 -7.65 -36.27
C ALA A 18 15.77 -7.45 -37.37
N ILE A 19 16.27 -8.63 -37.80
CA ILE A 19 16.61 -9.17 -39.14
C ILE A 19 17.99 -8.99 -39.83
N LEU A 20 18.47 -10.16 -40.29
CA LEU A 20 19.10 -10.56 -41.58
C LEU A 20 20.59 -10.94 -41.62
N ALA A 21 20.79 -12.03 -42.37
CA ALA A 21 21.96 -12.88 -42.54
C ALA A 21 23.01 -12.36 -43.54
N THR A 22 24.20 -12.95 -43.44
CA THR A 22 25.27 -13.27 -44.45
C THR A 22 26.54 -13.52 -43.62
N GLY A 23 27.45 -14.48 -43.81
CA GLY A 23 27.74 -15.54 -44.78
C GLY A 23 29.22 -15.95 -44.60
N CYS A 24 29.53 -17.24 -44.83
CA CYS A 24 30.84 -17.88 -45.07
C CYS A 24 31.92 -17.99 -43.97
N GLY A 25 32.31 -19.24 -43.67
CA GLY A 25 33.54 -19.61 -42.95
C GLY A 25 33.55 -21.07 -42.48
N GLU A 26 33.92 -21.98 -43.38
CA GLU A 26 33.99 -23.43 -43.21
C GLU A 26 35.17 -23.87 -42.31
N GLY A 27 34.94 -24.82 -41.40
CA GLY A 27 35.99 -25.42 -40.55
C GLY A 27 35.44 -26.52 -39.63
N ALA A 28 35.80 -27.77 -39.95
CA ALA A 28 35.32 -29.00 -39.33
C ALA A 28 35.60 -29.16 -37.83
N GLY A 29 34.71 -29.86 -37.11
CA GLY A 29 35.00 -30.38 -35.76
C GLY A 29 33.77 -30.77 -34.96
N THR A 30 33.40 -32.04 -35.00
CA THR A 30 32.41 -32.72 -34.15
C THR A 30 32.65 -32.48 -32.66
N SER A 31 31.65 -31.95 -31.92
CA SER A 31 31.36 -32.30 -30.51
C SER A 31 30.00 -31.74 -30.06
N ALA A 32 29.20 -32.60 -29.43
CA ALA A 32 27.85 -32.38 -28.92
C ALA A 32 27.78 -31.31 -27.81
N PRO A 33 26.59 -30.73 -27.51
CA PRO A 33 26.48 -29.53 -26.70
C PRO A 33 26.68 -29.84 -25.20
N THR A 34 27.68 -29.22 -24.59
CA THR A 34 27.73 -29.05 -23.13
C THR A 34 26.73 -27.95 -22.77
N ALA A 35 25.63 -28.33 -22.14
CA ALA A 35 24.70 -27.39 -21.53
C ALA A 35 25.44 -26.59 -20.44
N ALA A 36 25.79 -25.34 -20.76
CA ALA A 36 26.29 -24.40 -19.78
C ALA A 36 25.14 -24.01 -18.85
N SER A 37 25.26 -24.44 -17.59
CA SER A 37 24.33 -24.14 -16.52
C SER A 37 24.14 -22.62 -16.39
N ALA A 38 22.89 -22.18 -16.49
CA ALA A 38 22.50 -20.85 -16.03
C ALA A 38 22.80 -20.75 -14.53
N PRO A 39 23.22 -19.57 -14.02
CA PRO A 39 23.40 -19.39 -12.59
C PRO A 39 22.02 -19.43 -11.92
N THR A 40 21.73 -20.52 -11.22
CA THR A 40 20.61 -20.61 -10.29
C THR A 40 20.85 -19.60 -9.17
N ALA A 41 20.15 -18.47 -9.22
CA ALA A 41 20.02 -17.63 -8.04
C ALA A 41 19.42 -18.48 -6.91
N PRO A 42 19.95 -18.44 -5.68
CA PRO A 42 19.33 -19.13 -4.57
C PRO A 42 18.04 -18.39 -4.21
N SER A 43 16.92 -18.83 -4.79
CA SER A 43 15.61 -18.55 -4.23
C SER A 43 15.52 -19.32 -2.92
N SER A 44 15.73 -18.63 -1.80
CA SER A 44 15.46 -19.19 -0.47
C SER A 44 13.99 -19.64 -0.42
N PRO A 45 13.68 -20.94 -0.24
CA PRO A 45 12.31 -21.44 -0.30
C PRO A 45 11.44 -21.06 0.91
N ASP A 46 12.01 -20.35 1.89
CA ASP A 46 11.40 -20.12 3.21
C ASP A 46 11.15 -18.64 3.54
N ALA A 47 11.29 -17.72 2.57
CA ALA A 47 10.81 -16.36 2.76
C ALA A 47 9.27 -16.40 2.80
N VAL A 48 8.70 -16.49 4.01
CA VAL A 48 7.26 -16.31 4.22
C VAL A 48 6.88 -14.99 3.56
N PRO A 49 5.98 -14.99 2.57
CA PRO A 49 5.62 -13.76 1.87
C PRO A 49 5.11 -12.75 2.89
N PHE A 50 5.50 -11.48 2.71
CA PHE A 50 4.97 -10.39 3.50
C PHE A 50 3.46 -10.31 3.26
N GLY A 51 2.70 -10.86 4.20
CA GLY A 51 1.26 -11.06 4.06
C GLY A 51 0.46 -10.31 5.11
N GLN A 52 -0.86 -10.40 5.00
CA GLN A 52 -1.84 -9.67 5.83
C GLN A 52 -1.53 -9.72 7.33
N LYS A 53 -1.08 -10.87 7.86
CA LYS A 53 -0.74 -11.02 9.29
C LYS A 53 0.44 -10.12 9.71
N THR A 54 1.42 -9.96 8.84
CA THR A 54 2.60 -9.12 9.09
C THR A 54 2.21 -7.65 9.06
N VAL A 55 1.40 -7.24 8.09
CA VAL A 55 0.86 -5.87 7.99
C VAL A 55 0.00 -5.53 9.20
N LEU A 56 -0.88 -6.45 9.60
CA LEU A 56 -1.73 -6.30 10.77
C LEU A 56 -0.93 -6.17 12.07
N ARG A 57 0.17 -6.90 12.21
CA ARG A 57 1.12 -6.72 13.32
C ARG A 57 1.79 -5.34 13.24
N ASP A 58 2.35 -4.96 12.10
CA ASP A 58 3.05 -3.69 11.93
C ASP A 58 2.14 -2.49 12.28
N LEU A 59 0.88 -2.52 11.80
CA LEU A 59 -0.09 -1.47 12.06
C LEU A 59 -0.52 -1.45 13.54
N ARG A 60 -0.75 -2.62 14.17
CA ARG A 60 -1.03 -2.68 15.62
C ARG A 60 0.10 -2.11 16.47
N GLU A 61 1.34 -2.45 16.15
CA GLU A 61 2.47 -1.96 16.92
C GLU A 61 2.73 -0.47 16.67
N ALA A 62 2.45 0.04 15.47
CA ALA A 62 2.50 1.48 15.19
C ALA A 62 1.42 2.26 15.95
N VAL A 63 0.20 1.71 16.00
CA VAL A 63 -0.93 2.24 16.79
C VAL A 63 -0.63 2.21 18.28
N ALA A 64 -0.05 1.11 18.79
CA ALA A 64 0.38 1.00 20.18
C ALA A 64 1.49 2.01 20.53
N ALA A 65 2.45 2.24 19.63
CA ALA A 65 3.49 3.26 19.81
C ALA A 65 2.92 4.69 19.89
N ALA A 66 1.75 4.94 19.30
CA ALA A 66 1.00 6.18 19.45
C ALA A 66 0.15 6.25 20.73
N GLY A 67 0.18 5.23 21.59
CA GLY A 67 -0.60 5.17 22.83
C GLY A 67 -2.08 4.85 22.64
N LEU A 68 -2.47 4.36 21.44
CA LEU A 68 -3.88 4.23 21.03
C LEU A 68 -4.45 2.82 21.28
N THR A 69 -4.42 2.38 22.54
CA THR A 69 -4.76 0.99 22.91
C THR A 69 -6.25 0.63 22.80
N VAL A 70 -7.14 1.63 22.69
CA VAL A 70 -8.60 1.42 22.54
C VAL A 70 -9.00 1.30 21.06
N SER A 71 -8.07 1.54 20.13
CA SER A 71 -8.38 1.51 18.70
C SER A 71 -8.24 0.11 18.10
N THR A 72 -9.10 -0.17 17.11
CA THR A 72 -9.19 -1.51 16.53
C THR A 72 -8.44 -1.56 15.20
N VAL A 73 -7.51 -2.51 15.11
CA VAL A 73 -6.82 -2.87 13.87
C VAL A 73 -7.30 -4.23 13.42
N GLU A 74 -7.92 -4.28 12.24
CA GLU A 74 -8.67 -5.42 11.74
C GLU A 74 -8.22 -5.81 10.33
N ALA A 75 -8.44 -7.08 10.00
CA ALA A 75 -8.40 -7.53 8.62
C ALA A 75 -9.62 -6.97 7.85
N GLY A 76 -9.41 -6.59 6.61
CA GLY A 76 -10.44 -6.02 5.73
C GLY A 76 -10.36 -4.51 5.58
N LEU A 77 -11.30 -3.97 4.80
CA LEU A 77 -11.32 -2.56 4.36
C LEU A 77 -11.89 -1.58 5.40
N GLY A 78 -12.25 -2.05 6.60
CA GLY A 78 -12.78 -1.19 7.67
C GLY A 78 -14.21 -0.70 7.42
N VAL A 79 -14.94 -1.35 6.50
CA VAL A 79 -16.37 -1.12 6.28
C VAL A 79 -17.15 -1.89 7.34
N PRO A 80 -17.98 -1.24 8.18
CA PRO A 80 -18.82 -1.94 9.14
C PRO A 80 -19.68 -2.99 8.45
N GLN A 81 -19.70 -4.22 8.97
CA GLN A 81 -20.47 -5.32 8.34
C GLN A 81 -21.96 -5.01 8.21
N GLU A 82 -22.51 -4.20 9.11
CA GLU A 82 -23.90 -3.74 9.08
C GLU A 82 -24.24 -2.98 7.79
N ASN A 83 -23.27 -2.24 7.22
CA ASN A 83 -23.43 -1.56 5.94
C ASN A 83 -23.37 -2.53 4.75
N LEU A 84 -22.67 -3.65 4.89
CA LEU A 84 -22.60 -4.70 3.87
C LEU A 84 -23.88 -5.55 3.84
N VAL A 85 -24.55 -5.70 4.99
CA VAL A 85 -25.79 -6.48 5.14
C VAL A 85 -27.03 -5.71 4.65
N ARG A 86 -27.03 -4.37 4.71
CA ARG A 86 -28.15 -3.52 4.25
C ARG A 86 -28.03 -3.12 2.77
N ALA A 87 -27.43 -3.96 1.94
CA ALA A 87 -27.30 -3.68 0.51
C ALA A 87 -28.67 -3.81 -0.20
N ASP A 88 -29.39 -2.70 -0.32
CA ASP A 88 -30.77 -2.64 -0.81
C ASP A 88 -30.85 -2.59 -2.34
N THR A 89 -29.76 -2.17 -3.01
CA THR A 89 -29.64 -2.09 -4.47
C THR A 89 -28.71 -3.16 -5.07
N ASP A 90 -28.85 -3.44 -6.37
CA ASP A 90 -27.90 -4.30 -7.09
C ASP A 90 -26.45 -3.78 -7.03
N LYS A 91 -26.28 -2.45 -7.07
CA LYS A 91 -24.96 -1.80 -6.96
C LYS A 91 -24.35 -2.06 -5.58
N GLU A 92 -25.11 -1.83 -4.51
CA GLU A 92 -24.65 -2.08 -3.14
C GLU A 92 -24.35 -3.56 -2.90
N ARG A 93 -25.16 -4.48 -3.45
CA ARG A 93 -24.90 -5.93 -3.31
C ARG A 93 -23.60 -6.33 -3.99
N ARG A 94 -23.31 -5.76 -5.17
CA ARG A 94 -22.03 -5.97 -5.87
C ARG A 94 -20.85 -5.39 -5.08
N ALA A 95 -20.99 -4.18 -4.54
CA ALA A 95 -19.98 -3.56 -3.70
C ALA A 95 -19.73 -4.40 -2.42
N ALA A 96 -20.78 -4.89 -1.76
CA ALA A 96 -20.66 -5.71 -0.56
C ALA A 96 -19.97 -7.06 -0.83
N ALA A 97 -20.32 -7.71 -1.95
CA ALA A 97 -19.65 -8.92 -2.40
C ALA A 97 -18.16 -8.67 -2.72
N LEU A 98 -17.85 -7.52 -3.32
CA LEU A 98 -16.48 -7.12 -3.63
C LEU A 98 -15.66 -6.85 -2.36
N VAL A 99 -16.21 -6.10 -1.39
CA VAL A 99 -15.57 -5.87 -0.09
C VAL A 99 -15.29 -7.18 0.64
N THR A 100 -16.24 -8.11 0.62
CA THR A 100 -16.07 -9.45 1.19
C THR A 100 -14.92 -10.19 0.51
N ARG A 101 -14.86 -10.17 -0.83
CA ARG A 101 -13.78 -10.79 -1.62
C ARG A 101 -12.41 -10.18 -1.33
N LEU A 102 -12.35 -8.88 -1.05
CA LEU A 102 -11.11 -8.14 -0.78
C LEU A 102 -10.68 -8.19 0.69
N THR A 103 -11.51 -8.72 1.59
CA THR A 103 -11.21 -8.78 3.02
C THR A 103 -9.84 -9.44 3.35
N PRO A 104 -9.42 -10.53 2.69
CA PRO A 104 -8.09 -11.14 2.93
C PRO A 104 -6.91 -10.28 2.45
N CYS A 105 -7.17 -9.30 1.58
CA CYS A 105 -6.16 -8.46 0.92
C CYS A 105 -6.02 -7.08 1.55
N ALA A 106 -6.71 -6.82 2.66
CA ALA A 106 -6.73 -5.52 3.31
C ALA A 106 -6.51 -5.64 4.80
N VAL A 107 -5.94 -4.60 5.38
CA VAL A 107 -5.87 -4.36 6.82
C VAL A 107 -6.27 -2.91 7.03
N SER A 108 -7.15 -2.66 7.97
CA SER A 108 -7.58 -1.30 8.29
C SER A 108 -7.38 -1.00 9.76
N TRP A 109 -7.14 0.27 10.01
CA TRP A 109 -7.21 0.88 11.32
C TRP A 109 -8.15 2.06 11.21
N SER A 110 -9.16 2.06 12.07
CA SER A 110 -9.96 3.23 12.35
C SER A 110 -10.06 3.37 13.86
N PRO A 111 -9.91 4.58 14.38
CA PRO A 111 -10.14 4.84 15.79
C PRO A 111 -11.63 4.67 16.11
N PRO A 112 -11.99 4.41 17.38
CA PRO A 112 -13.39 4.37 17.77
C PRO A 112 -14.08 5.69 17.38
N GLN A 113 -15.28 5.60 16.79
CA GLN A 113 -16.07 6.77 16.41
C GLN A 113 -16.42 7.64 17.63
N GLU A 114 -16.43 7.04 18.81
CA GLU A 114 -16.62 7.76 20.06
C GLU A 114 -15.25 8.15 20.63
N HIS A 115 -14.91 9.41 20.38
CA HIS A 115 -13.91 10.19 21.10
C HIS A 115 -12.50 9.58 21.05
N PHE A 116 -11.67 10.16 20.18
CA PHE A 116 -10.24 10.15 20.42
C PHE A 116 -9.96 10.85 21.77
N SER A 117 -9.79 10.02 22.79
CA SER A 117 -9.29 10.27 24.15
C SER A 117 -10.36 10.24 25.26
N PRO A 118 -10.07 9.56 26.38
CA PRO A 118 -10.85 9.67 27.61
C PRO A 118 -10.82 11.08 28.24
N ASP A 119 -9.97 11.99 27.74
CA ASP A 119 -9.73 13.34 28.27
C ASP A 119 -10.24 14.50 27.38
N GLY A 120 -11.01 14.22 26.32
CA GLY A 120 -11.55 15.29 25.46
C GLY A 120 -10.48 16.03 24.64
N ALA A 121 -9.60 15.27 23.99
CA ALA A 121 -8.57 15.81 23.11
C ALA A 121 -9.20 16.33 21.81
N GLY A 122 -8.78 17.51 21.35
CA GLY A 122 -9.37 18.18 20.19
C GLY A 122 -8.90 17.59 18.86
N PRO A 123 -9.43 18.04 17.71
CA PRO A 123 -9.04 17.54 16.38
C PRO A 123 -7.52 17.64 16.07
N ALA A 124 -6.84 18.62 16.67
CA ALA A 124 -5.38 18.77 16.56
C ALA A 124 -4.62 17.58 17.17
N ASP A 125 -5.21 16.91 18.16
CA ASP A 125 -4.63 15.74 18.81
C ASP A 125 -4.82 14.48 17.94
N THR A 126 -5.97 14.35 17.26
CA THR A 126 -6.22 13.30 16.26
C THR A 126 -5.15 13.34 15.14
N ARG A 127 -4.90 14.53 14.57
CA ARG A 127 -3.89 14.69 13.51
C ARG A 127 -2.47 14.39 14.00
N ARG A 128 -2.15 14.81 15.22
CA ARG A 128 -0.85 14.54 15.86
C ARG A 128 -0.64 13.04 16.05
N GLN A 129 -1.65 12.34 16.56
CA GLN A 129 -1.61 10.90 16.78
C GLN A 129 -1.44 10.12 15.47
N LEU A 130 -2.16 10.51 14.41
CA LEU A 130 -1.93 9.97 13.07
C LEU A 130 -0.47 10.16 12.62
N GLY A 131 0.12 11.34 12.89
CA GLY A 131 1.54 11.60 12.63
C GLY A 131 2.49 10.65 13.36
N VAL A 132 2.18 10.30 14.61
CA VAL A 132 2.95 9.31 15.39
C VAL A 132 2.82 7.91 14.78
N VAL A 133 1.62 7.49 14.38
CA VAL A 133 1.40 6.21 13.71
C VAL A 133 2.19 6.13 12.40
N LEU A 134 2.12 7.15 11.55
CA LEU A 134 2.88 7.21 10.30
C LEU A 134 4.40 7.17 10.52
N SER A 135 4.88 7.91 11.53
CA SER A 135 6.31 7.89 11.89
C SER A 135 6.76 6.51 12.39
N ALA A 136 5.92 5.81 13.16
CA ALA A 136 6.21 4.46 13.62
C ALA A 136 6.19 3.44 12.48
N LEU A 137 5.28 3.60 11.50
CA LEU A 137 5.27 2.80 10.28
C LEU A 137 6.55 3.04 9.46
N ALA A 138 7.00 4.29 9.32
CA ALA A 138 8.24 4.62 8.64
C ALA A 138 9.47 3.94 9.28
N GLN A 139 9.56 3.94 10.61
CA GLN A 139 10.60 3.21 11.35
C GLN A 139 10.56 1.69 11.13
N ARG A 140 9.40 1.15 10.72
CA ARG A 140 9.20 -0.25 10.38
C ARG A 140 9.44 -0.55 8.91
N GLY A 141 9.94 0.41 8.14
CA GLY A 141 10.30 0.25 6.73
C GLY A 141 9.16 0.48 5.75
N TRP A 142 8.04 1.07 6.19
CA TRP A 142 7.05 1.62 5.25
C TRP A 142 7.61 2.89 4.63
N LYS A 143 7.67 2.94 3.30
CA LYS A 143 8.27 4.07 2.58
C LYS A 143 7.18 4.97 2.05
N GLU A 144 7.30 6.27 2.27
CA GLU A 144 6.40 7.25 1.65
C GLU A 144 6.53 7.18 0.12
N THR A 145 5.41 7.02 -0.59
CA THR A 145 5.39 6.90 -2.07
C THR A 145 5.24 8.25 -2.75
N ARG A 146 4.55 9.17 -2.08
CA ARG A 146 4.40 10.57 -2.48
C ARG A 146 4.32 11.45 -1.24
N PRO A 147 4.79 12.71 -1.33
CA PRO A 147 4.66 13.65 -0.23
C PRO A 147 3.22 13.71 0.29
N SER A 148 3.06 13.70 1.61
CA SER A 148 1.74 13.89 2.20
C SER A 148 1.08 15.19 1.73
N GLU A 149 -0.20 15.10 1.40
CA GLU A 149 -1.00 16.20 0.85
C GLU A 149 -1.96 16.73 1.91
N GLU A 150 -2.18 18.04 1.91
CA GLU A 150 -3.19 18.71 2.73
C GLU A 150 -4.00 19.66 1.83
N ALA A 151 -5.33 19.54 1.90
CA ALA A 151 -6.27 20.28 1.07
C ALA A 151 -7.43 20.82 1.92
N PRO A 152 -8.06 21.94 1.53
CA PRO A 152 -9.26 22.42 2.20
C PRO A 152 -10.42 21.43 1.99
N LEU A 153 -11.23 21.26 3.03
CA LEU A 153 -12.46 20.46 3.02
C LEU A 153 -13.65 21.37 3.39
N GLY A 154 -14.30 21.95 2.38
CA GLY A 154 -15.33 22.96 2.60
C GLY A 154 -14.74 24.30 3.08
N ASP A 155 -15.57 25.10 3.76
CA ASP A 155 -15.21 26.47 4.15
C ASP A 155 -14.30 26.53 5.41
N ASP A 156 -14.35 25.49 6.26
CA ASP A 156 -13.70 25.46 7.57
C ASP A 156 -12.99 24.14 7.90
N GLY A 157 -12.88 23.23 6.92
CA GLY A 157 -12.28 21.91 7.12
C GLY A 157 -10.95 21.69 6.41
N THR A 158 -10.28 20.61 6.79
CA THR A 158 -9.02 20.15 6.21
C THR A 158 -9.09 18.66 5.89
N TYR A 159 -8.50 18.29 4.76
CA TYR A 159 -8.31 16.91 4.34
C TYR A 159 -6.81 16.63 4.20
N PHE A 160 -6.33 15.65 4.93
CA PHE A 160 -4.96 15.18 4.89
C PHE A 160 -4.91 13.78 4.28
N MET A 161 -3.88 13.53 3.46
CA MET A 161 -3.63 12.25 2.83
C MET A 161 -2.14 11.90 2.85
N ALA A 162 -1.81 10.67 3.20
CA ALA A 162 -0.46 10.12 3.07
C ALA A 162 -0.51 8.72 2.46
N SER A 163 0.49 8.41 1.64
CA SER A 163 0.59 7.12 0.96
C SER A 163 1.97 6.50 1.23
N HIS A 164 1.99 5.23 1.62
CA HIS A 164 3.22 4.48 1.91
C HIS A 164 3.18 3.10 1.25
N GLU A 165 4.35 2.51 0.98
CA GLU A 165 4.47 1.16 0.44
C GLU A 165 5.43 0.30 1.28
N LYS A 166 5.20 -1.01 1.26
CA LYS A 166 6.12 -2.01 1.82
C LYS A 166 5.85 -3.38 1.22
N GLU A 167 6.84 -3.96 0.56
CA GLU A 167 6.84 -5.37 0.13
C GLU A 167 5.54 -5.81 -0.59
N GLY A 168 5.07 -5.02 -1.57
CA GLY A 168 3.86 -5.31 -2.36
C GLY A 168 2.54 -4.92 -1.68
N TRP A 169 2.60 -4.15 -0.60
CA TRP A 169 1.45 -3.56 0.06
C TRP A 169 1.49 -2.04 -0.01
N PHE A 170 0.34 -1.45 -0.31
CA PHE A 170 0.13 -0.01 -0.34
C PHE A 170 -0.75 0.42 0.83
N LEU A 171 -0.32 1.42 1.58
CA LEU A 171 -1.03 2.00 2.72
C LEU A 171 -1.47 3.41 2.38
N ASN A 172 -2.77 3.66 2.50
CA ASN A 172 -3.37 4.98 2.45
C ASN A 172 -3.84 5.39 3.83
N ALA A 173 -3.36 6.54 4.29
CA ALA A 173 -3.85 7.21 5.49
C ALA A 173 -4.59 8.48 5.10
N ARG A 174 -5.77 8.70 5.67
CA ARG A 174 -6.63 9.85 5.42
C ARG A 174 -7.09 10.42 6.75
N HIS A 175 -7.15 11.74 6.85
CA HIS A 175 -7.78 12.46 7.96
C HIS A 175 -8.66 13.57 7.40
N ALA A 176 -9.96 13.47 7.63
CA ALA A 176 -10.94 14.48 7.25
C ALA A 176 -11.42 15.19 8.52
N GLN A 177 -11.25 16.51 8.56
CA GLN A 177 -11.65 17.36 9.67
C GLN A 177 -12.57 18.47 9.16
N ALA A 178 -13.73 18.66 9.80
CA ALA A 178 -14.65 19.79 9.64
C ALA A 178 -15.52 19.91 10.91
N SER A 179 -16.35 20.96 11.02
CA SER A 179 -17.18 21.26 12.20
C SER A 179 -17.87 20.05 12.89
N ALA A 180 -18.36 19.08 12.11
CA ALA A 180 -19.03 17.87 12.62
C ALA A 180 -18.37 16.56 12.14
N LEU A 181 -17.13 16.63 11.65
CA LEU A 181 -16.41 15.49 11.09
C LEU A 181 -14.98 15.50 11.63
N ASP A 182 -14.59 14.46 12.36
CA ASP A 182 -13.19 14.18 12.66
C ASP A 182 -12.95 12.70 12.42
N ARG A 183 -12.48 12.35 11.23
CA ARG A 183 -12.36 10.96 10.79
C ARG A 183 -10.98 10.64 10.29
N VAL A 184 -10.32 9.70 10.97
CA VAL A 184 -9.09 9.07 10.51
C VAL A 184 -9.41 7.70 9.94
N THR A 185 -8.80 7.37 8.80
CA THR A 185 -8.89 6.04 8.22
C THR A 185 -7.54 5.68 7.64
N VAL A 186 -7.01 4.54 8.06
CA VAL A 186 -5.79 3.96 7.48
C VAL A 186 -6.13 2.60 6.92
N VAL A 187 -5.84 2.38 5.65
CA VAL A 187 -6.07 1.10 4.97
C VAL A 187 -4.79 0.71 4.24
N ALA A 188 -4.29 -0.48 4.55
CA ALA A 188 -3.24 -1.14 3.81
C ALA A 188 -3.86 -2.24 2.93
N THR A 189 -3.50 -2.25 1.66
CA THR A 189 -4.02 -3.18 0.64
C THR A 189 -2.88 -3.86 -0.09
N GLU A 190 -3.02 -5.16 -0.34
CA GLU A 190 -2.09 -5.93 -1.17
C GLU A 190 -2.26 -5.54 -2.64
N GLU A 191 -1.18 -5.08 -3.28
CA GLU A 191 -1.19 -4.59 -4.67
C GLU A 191 -1.70 -5.67 -5.63
N ALA A 192 -1.18 -6.89 -5.50
CA ALA A 192 -1.54 -8.02 -6.36
C ALA A 192 -3.03 -8.41 -6.30
N CYS A 193 -3.74 -8.05 -5.23
CA CYS A 193 -5.18 -8.26 -5.14
C CYS A 193 -5.96 -7.16 -5.87
N PHE A 194 -5.52 -5.91 -5.76
CA PHE A 194 -6.20 -4.77 -6.37
C PHE A 194 -5.90 -4.63 -7.86
N ASP A 195 -4.73 -5.09 -8.32
CA ASP A 195 -4.38 -5.17 -9.76
C ASP A 195 -5.32 -6.09 -10.56
N ARG A 196 -6.02 -6.99 -9.87
CA ARG A 196 -6.98 -7.93 -10.50
C ARG A 196 -8.39 -7.36 -10.62
N LEU A 197 -8.64 -6.17 -10.07
CA LEU A 197 -9.95 -5.53 -10.16
C LEU A 197 -10.20 -4.96 -11.54
N THR A 198 -11.41 -5.15 -12.06
CA THR A 198 -11.85 -4.44 -13.26
C THR A 198 -12.08 -2.97 -12.94
N ASP A 199 -12.13 -2.10 -13.96
CA ASP A 199 -12.36 -0.67 -13.73
C ASP A 199 -13.77 -0.41 -13.13
N GLU A 200 -14.75 -1.24 -13.46
CA GLU A 200 -16.08 -1.21 -12.82
C GLU A 200 -16.02 -1.61 -11.34
N GLU A 201 -15.17 -2.58 -10.99
CA GLU A 201 -14.97 -2.99 -9.60
C GLU A 201 -14.21 -1.94 -8.79
N LYS A 202 -13.20 -1.28 -9.39
CA LYS A 202 -12.48 -0.16 -8.74
C LYS A 202 -13.44 0.98 -8.41
N ALA A 203 -14.31 1.35 -9.36
CA ALA A 203 -15.32 2.37 -9.16
C ALA A 203 -16.34 2.04 -8.06
N LEU A 204 -16.48 0.78 -7.63
CA LEU A 204 -17.35 0.39 -6.51
C LEU A 204 -16.66 0.48 -5.14
N VAL A 205 -15.32 0.58 -5.10
CA VAL A 205 -14.53 0.69 -3.86
C VAL A 205 -14.09 2.13 -3.59
N GLU A 206 -13.98 2.94 -4.64
CA GLU A 206 -13.55 4.34 -4.57
C GLU A 206 -14.69 5.34 -4.30
N ASP A 207 -15.95 4.91 -4.45
CA ASP A 207 -17.20 5.68 -4.29
C ASP A 207 -17.73 5.59 -2.84
#